data_AF-A0A6I8MHZ4-F1
#
_entry.id   AF-A0A6I8MHZ4-F1
#
_cell.length_a   1.000
_cell.length_b   1.000
_cell.length_c   1.000
_cell.angle_alpha   90.00
_cell.angle_beta   90.00
_cell.angle_gamma   90.00
#
_symmetry.space_group_name_H-M   'P 1'
#
loop_
_entity.id
_entity.type
_entity.pdbx_description
1 polymer ?
#
loop_
_entity_poly.entity_id
_entity_poly.type
_entity_poly.pdbx_seq_one_letter_code
_entity_poly.pdbx_strand_id
1 'polypeptide(L)' 'MKLEFSEWSGVVVVCPDCGHWRGHFPTRGSAWIALARHYKDAHGDYHAAEKARLAALKVRDSS' A
#
# COMPACT_ATOMS: atom_id res chain seq x y z
N MET A 1 0.35 11.66 -2.55
CA MET A 1 0.81 10.29 -2.26
C MET A 1 2.32 10.24 -2.45
N LYS A 2 3.11 9.94 -1.41
CA LYS A 2 4.57 9.85 -1.50
C LYS A 2 4.97 8.45 -1.05
N LEU A 3 5.46 7.64 -1.99
CA LEU A 3 5.96 6.30 -1.73
C LEU A 3 7.48 6.38 -1.79
N GLU A 4 8.14 6.14 -0.67
CA GLU A 4 9.60 6.13 -0.57
C GLU A 4 10.06 4.68 -0.83
N PHE A 5 10.91 4.47 -1.84
CA PHE A 5 11.34 3.13 -2.28
C PHE A 5 12.82 2.91 -1.97
N SER A 6 13.15 1.75 -1.38
CA SER A 6 14.53 1.29 -1.17
C SER A 6 14.70 -0.09 -1.80
N GLU A 7 15.52 -0.20 -2.84
CA GLU A 7 15.76 -1.45 -3.58
C GLU A 7 16.56 -2.51 -2.77
N TRP A 8 17.10 -2.16 -1.60
CA TRP A 8 17.99 -3.03 -0.83
C TRP A 8 17.33 -3.77 0.35
N SER A 9 16.06 -3.52 0.69
CA SER A 9 15.46 -4.11 1.91
C SER A 9 13.95 -4.36 1.91
N GLY A 10 13.18 -3.79 0.97
CA GLY A 10 11.72 -3.94 0.93
C GLY A 10 11.00 -2.63 0.60
N VAL A 11 9.67 -2.66 0.67
CA VAL A 11 8.79 -1.53 0.36
C VAL A 11 8.15 -1.03 1.63
N VAL A 12 8.40 0.24 1.96
CA VAL A 12 7.68 0.94 3.02
C VAL A 12 6.45 1.59 2.41
N VAL A 13 5.28 1.32 2.98
CA VAL A 13 4.06 2.06 2.69
C VAL A 13 3.65 2.85 3.91
N VAL A 14 3.26 4.10 3.69
CA VAL A 14 2.75 5.01 4.71
C VAL A 14 1.34 5.42 4.30
N CYS A 15 0.39 5.35 5.24
CA CYS A 15 -0.95 5.85 4.97
C CYS A 15 -0.91 7.38 4.90
N PRO A 16 -1.28 8.00 3.77
CA PRO A 16 -1.25 9.45 3.62
C PRO A 16 -2.29 10.16 4.48
N ASP A 17 -3.40 9.48 4.82
CA ASP A 17 -4.50 10.04 5.60
C ASP A 17 -4.25 9.96 7.11
N CYS A 18 -3.57 8.92 7.60
CA CYS A 18 -3.18 8.82 9.01
C CYS A 18 -1.89 9.56 9.35
N GLY A 19 -0.93 9.62 8.43
CA GLY A 19 0.43 10.13 8.67
C GLY A 19 1.29 9.29 9.62
N HIS A 20 0.71 8.42 10.45
CA HIS A 20 1.42 7.60 11.44
C HIS A 20 1.44 6.11 11.11
N TRP A 21 0.45 5.60 10.34
CA TRP A 21 0.44 4.20 9.96
C TRP A 21 1.47 3.94 8.88
N ARG A 22 2.37 2.99 9.13
CA ARG A 22 3.40 2.54 8.20
C ARG A 22 3.63 1.05 8.32
N GLY A 23 3.91 0.39 7.21
CA GLY A 23 4.27 -1.03 7.17
C GLY A 23 5.41 -1.28 6.20
N HIS A 24 6.22 -2.29 6.51
CA HIS A 24 7.34 -2.73 5.68
C HIS A 24 7.02 -4.09 5.07
N PHE A 25 7.15 -4.20 3.75
CA PHE A 25 6.68 -5.36 2.99
C PHE A 25 7.74 -5.82 1.96
N PRO A 26 7.84 -7.12 1.67
CA PRO A 26 8.84 -7.64 0.75
C PRO A 26 8.60 -7.21 -0.70
N THR A 27 7.36 -6.88 -1.08
CA THR A 27 7.02 -6.51 -2.46
C THR A 27 6.10 -5.30 -2.51
N ARG A 28 6.14 -4.58 -3.64
CA ARG A 28 5.21 -3.46 -3.91
C ARG A 28 3.76 -3.93 -3.86
N GLY A 29 3.46 -5.10 -4.42
CA GLY A 29 2.11 -5.67 -4.38
C GLY A 29 1.61 -5.93 -2.97
N SER A 30 2.44 -6.52 -2.10
CA SER A 30 2.06 -6.76 -0.69
C SER A 30 1.88 -5.46 0.09
N ALA A 31 2.70 -4.44 -0.19
CA ALA A 31 2.54 -3.11 0.38
C ALA A 31 1.19 -2.47 0.03
N TRP A 32 0.77 -2.56 -1.24
CA TRP A 32 -0.52 -2.06 -1.68
C TRP A 32 -1.71 -2.82 -1.07
N ILE A 33 -1.61 -4.15 -0.94
CA ILE A 33 -2.64 -4.95 -0.29
C ILE A 33 -2.79 -4.59 1.19
N ALA A 34 -1.67 -4.35 1.88
CA ALA A 34 -1.71 -3.92 3.27
C ALA A 34 -2.36 -2.54 3.43
N LEU A 35 -2.04 -1.59 2.54
CA LEU A 35 -2.68 -0.28 2.52
C LEU A 35 -4.18 -0.39 2.24
N ALA A 36 -4.60 -1.27 1.32
CA ALA A 36 -6.01 -1.51 1.04
C ALA A 36 -6.78 -2.01 2.27
N ARG A 37 -6.18 -2.94 3.04
CA ARG A 37 -6.76 -3.41 4.30
C ARG A 37 -6.87 -2.29 5.32
N HIS A 38 -5.81 -1.50 5.47
CA HIS A 38 -5.82 -0.36 6.39
C HIS A 38 -6.92 0.65 6.06
N TYR A 39 -7.12 0.99 4.78
CA TYR A 39 -8.23 1.85 4.36
C TYR A 39 -9.60 1.30 4.74
N LYS A 40 -9.80 0.00 4.55
CA LYS A 40 -11.06 -0.66 4.92
C LYS A 40 -11.29 -0.66 6.43
N ASP A 41 -10.28 -1.04 7.21
CA ASP A 41 -10.43 -1.33 8.63
C ASP A 41 -10.31 -0.06 9.50
N ALA A 42 -9.41 0.87 9.16
CA ALA A 42 -9.15 2.06 9.97
C ALA A 42 -9.93 3.30 9.50
N HIS A 43 -10.19 3.43 8.19
CA HIS A 43 -10.88 4.60 7.62
C HIS A 43 -12.32 4.31 7.19
N GLY A 44 -12.70 3.04 7.01
CA GLY A 44 -13.96 2.70 6.37
C GLY A 44 -14.06 3.17 4.91
N ASP A 45 -12.93 3.49 4.27
CA ASP A 45 -12.89 3.99 2.89
C ASP A 45 -12.68 2.83 1.92
N TYR A 46 -13.79 2.26 1.50
CA TYR A 46 -13.82 1.15 0.54
C TYR A 46 -13.35 1.57 -0.86
N HIS A 47 -13.49 2.85 -1.22
CA HIS A 47 -13.09 3.35 -2.53
C HIS A 47 -11.56 3.49 -2.62
N ALA A 48 -10.93 4.05 -1.58
CA ALA A 48 -9.48 4.08 -1.45
C ALA A 48 -8.89 2.66 -1.33
N ALA A 49 -9.55 1.77 -0.58
CA ALA A 49 -9.15 0.38 -0.46
C ALA A 49 -9.13 -0.33 -1.84
N GLU A 50 -10.17 -0.14 -2.66
CA GLU A 50 -10.23 -0.74 -3.99
C GLU A 50 -9.17 -0.17 -4.94
N LYS A 51 -8.95 1.15 -4.92
CA LYS A 51 -7.84 1.77 -5.69
C LYS A 51 -6.49 1.17 -5.32
N ALA A 52 -6.23 0.96 -4.03
CA ALA A 52 -5.00 0.32 -3.56
C ALA A 52 -4.90 -1.16 -4.01
N ARG A 53 -6.01 -1.93 -4.00
CA ARG A 53 -6.01 -3.30 -4.56
C ARG A 53 -5.70 -3.32 -6.05
N LEU A 54 -6.30 -2.43 -6.84
CA LEU A 54 -6.04 -2.33 -8.27
C LEU A 54 -4.57 -1.96 -8.55
N ALA A 55 -3.99 -1.08 -7.74
CA ALA A 55 -2.56 -0.78 -7.81
C ALA A 55 -1.70 -2.02 -7.50
N ALA A 56 -2.09 -2.84 -6.52
CA ALA A 56 -1.40 -4.09 -6.22
C ALA A 56 -1.37 -5.05 -7.41
N LEU A 57 -2.49 -5.18 -8.13
CA LEU A 57 -2.63 -6.05 -9.31
C LEU A 57 -1.72 -5.58 -10.45
N LYS A 58 -1.75 -4.28 -10.78
CA LYS A 58 -0.91 -3.71 -11.84
C LYS A 58 0.58 -3.95 -11.63
N VAL A 59 1.03 -3.93 -10.38
CA VAL A 59 2.45 -4.19 -10.08
C VAL A 59 2.81 -5.67 -10.23
N ARG A 60 1.85 -6.58 -10.03
CA ARG A 60 2.03 -8.02 -10.22
C ARG A 60 2.18 -8.39 -11.70
N ASP A 61 1.52 -7.64 -12.59
CA ASP A 61 1.58 -7.84 -14.04
C ASP A 61 2.80 -7.18 -14.71
N SER A 62 3.55 -6.36 -13.95
CA SER A 62 4.75 -5.65 -14.45
C SER A 62 6.07 -6.33 -14.06
N SER A 63 6.02 -7.57 -13.54
CA SER A 63 7.17 -8.35 -13.06
C SER A 63 7.52 -9.49 -14.01
#